data_AF-A0A0A9DWU4-F1
#
_entry.id   AF-A0A0A9DWU4-F1
#
_cell.length_a   1.000
_cell.length_b   1.000
_cell.length_c   1.000
_cell.angle_alpha   90.00
_cell.angle_beta   90.00
_cell.angle_gamma   90.00
#
_symmetry.space_group_name_H-M   'P 1'
#
loop_
_entity.id
_entity.type
_entity.pdbx_description
1 polymer ?
#
loop_
_entity_poly.entity_id
_entity_poly.type
_entity_poly.pdbx_seq_one_letter_code
_entity_poly.pdbx_strand_id
1 'polypeptide(L)'
;MDTGKRSHNGVAAAINSSDKGQVSSSRVRHALAVGDMEYVSELLGRKHRLILMVNQDCLHERKKIILPNSCMLNMPPAEGLYENCDLVNGGYLGLCRVIISSDTIVIEMKDENSLSPDPIQEVRQLGIEFG
;
A
#
# COMPACT_ATOMS: atom_id res chain seq x y z
N MET A 1 -49.88 -11.64 -43.64
CA MET A 1 -48.52 -11.67 -44.21
C MET A 1 -47.87 -10.33 -43.87
N ASP A 2 -46.71 -10.20 -43.30
CA ASP A 2 -45.80 -11.12 -42.65
C ASP A 2 -44.93 -10.26 -41.73
N THR A 3 -44.46 -10.90 -40.69
CA THR A 3 -43.67 -10.46 -39.54
C THR A 3 -42.38 -9.69 -39.84
N GLY A 4 -42.00 -8.81 -38.90
CA GLY A 4 -40.64 -8.26 -38.84
C GLY A 4 -40.32 -7.60 -37.50
N LYS A 5 -40.51 -8.34 -36.40
CA LYS A 5 -40.12 -7.94 -35.03
C LYS A 5 -38.62 -7.67 -34.97
N ARG A 6 -38.23 -6.44 -34.60
CA ARG A 6 -36.85 -6.09 -34.27
C ARG A 6 -36.50 -6.77 -32.94
N SER A 7 -35.66 -7.79 -33.01
CA SER A 7 -35.21 -8.57 -31.86
C SER A 7 -34.49 -7.66 -30.86
N HIS A 8 -35.05 -7.56 -29.66
CA HIS A 8 -34.31 -7.18 -28.47
C HIS A 8 -33.25 -8.27 -28.24
N ASN A 9 -31.99 -8.00 -28.55
CA ASN A 9 -30.91 -8.81 -28.00
C ASN A 9 -30.80 -8.47 -26.52
N GLY A 10 -31.57 -9.22 -25.74
CA GLY A 10 -31.34 -9.41 -24.33
C GLY A 10 -29.95 -10.01 -24.15
N VAL A 11 -29.01 -9.17 -23.75
CA VAL A 11 -28.03 -9.63 -22.78
C VAL A 11 -28.75 -9.49 -21.44
N ALA A 12 -29.56 -10.50 -21.11
CA ALA A 12 -29.82 -10.78 -19.71
C ALA A 12 -28.41 -10.95 -19.12
N ALA A 13 -27.97 -9.94 -18.37
CA ALA A 13 -26.77 -10.04 -17.57
C ALA A 13 -27.02 -11.26 -16.69
N ALA A 14 -26.42 -12.39 -17.08
CA ALA A 14 -26.21 -13.49 -16.20
C ALA A 14 -25.42 -12.86 -15.06
N ILE A 15 -26.13 -12.54 -13.98
CA ILE A 15 -25.59 -12.33 -12.65
C ILE A 15 -24.96 -13.67 -12.28
N ASN A 16 -23.81 -13.93 -12.88
CA ASN A 16 -22.92 -14.97 -12.48
C ASN A 16 -22.57 -14.61 -11.05
N SER A 17 -23.05 -15.41 -10.10
CA SER A 17 -22.71 -15.37 -8.67
C SER A 17 -21.23 -15.73 -8.41
N SER A 18 -20.35 -15.46 -9.39
CA SER A 18 -18.91 -15.60 -9.40
C SER A 18 -18.22 -14.24 -9.48
N ASP A 19 -18.95 -13.14 -9.29
CA ASP A 19 -18.41 -11.78 -9.24
C ASP A 19 -17.63 -11.49 -7.93
N LYS A 20 -16.81 -12.46 -7.50
CA LYS A 20 -15.55 -12.19 -6.81
C LYS A 20 -14.57 -11.67 -7.88
N GLY A 21 -14.98 -10.57 -8.52
CA GLY A 21 -14.58 -10.18 -9.86
C GLY A 21 -13.09 -9.99 -10.03
N GLN A 22 -12.62 -10.23 -11.25
CA GLN A 22 -11.25 -10.02 -11.71
C GLN A 22 -10.56 -8.84 -11.01
N VAL A 23 -9.41 -9.10 -10.40
CA VAL A 23 -8.56 -8.06 -9.83
C VAL A 23 -8.07 -7.21 -11.00
N SER A 24 -8.52 -5.94 -11.05
CA SER A 24 -8.04 -4.98 -12.04
C SER A 24 -7.12 -3.97 -11.37
N SER A 25 -6.05 -3.58 -12.06
CA SER A 25 -5.10 -2.59 -11.55
C SER A 25 -5.77 -1.24 -11.26
N SER A 26 -6.90 -0.93 -11.92
CA SER A 26 -7.68 0.28 -11.65
C SER A 26 -8.34 0.25 -10.27
N ARG A 27 -8.86 -0.91 -9.83
CA ARG A 27 -9.47 -1.06 -8.50
C ARG A 27 -8.44 -0.92 -7.39
N VAL A 28 -7.27 -1.56 -7.55
CA VAL A 28 -6.17 -1.42 -6.58
C VAL A 28 -5.71 0.03 -6.47
N ARG A 29 -5.54 0.72 -7.60
CA ARG A 29 -5.14 2.13 -7.59
C ARG A 29 -6.17 3.03 -6.93
N HIS A 30 -7.46 2.78 -7.19
CA HIS A 30 -8.53 3.53 -6.55
C HIS A 30 -8.55 3.32 -5.03
N ALA A 31 -8.44 2.06 -4.57
CA ALA A 31 -8.40 1.72 -3.16
C ALA A 31 -7.20 2.36 -2.43
N LEU A 32 -6.01 2.33 -3.05
CA LEU A 32 -4.83 3.04 -2.54
C LEU A 32 -5.07 4.56 -2.47
N ALA A 33 -5.65 5.16 -3.50
CA ALA A 33 -5.92 6.60 -3.55
C ALA A 33 -6.92 7.09 -2.49
N VAL A 34 -7.74 6.20 -1.92
CA VAL A 34 -8.63 6.51 -0.79
C VAL A 34 -8.08 6.01 0.56
N GLY A 35 -6.94 5.33 0.57
CA GLY A 35 -6.29 4.83 1.79
C GLY A 35 -6.91 3.56 2.40
N ASP A 36 -7.73 2.82 1.64
CA ASP A 36 -8.41 1.62 2.12
C ASP A 36 -7.49 0.38 2.06
N MET A 37 -6.65 0.22 3.09
CA MET A 37 -5.62 -0.82 3.12
C MET A 37 -6.17 -2.23 3.31
N GLU A 38 -7.33 -2.36 3.96
CA GLU A 38 -8.03 -3.65 4.09
C GLU A 38 -8.50 -4.13 2.72
N TYR A 39 -9.18 -3.25 1.96
CA TYR A 39 -9.64 -3.60 0.62
C TYR A 39 -8.49 -3.77 -0.38
N VAL A 40 -7.42 -2.96 -0.27
CA VAL A 40 -6.20 -3.17 -1.07
C VAL A 40 -5.63 -4.57 -0.81
N SER A 41 -5.59 -5.00 0.46
CA SER A 41 -5.07 -6.33 0.82
C SER A 41 -5.96 -7.45 0.31
N GLU A 42 -7.29 -7.29 0.35
CA GLU A 42 -8.25 -8.21 -0.27
C GLU A 42 -8.01 -8.33 -1.78
N LEU A 43 -7.90 -7.20 -2.49
CA LEU A 43 -7.68 -7.16 -3.93
C LEU A 43 -6.35 -7.79 -4.34
N LEU A 44 -5.28 -7.57 -3.56
CA LEU A 44 -3.96 -8.11 -3.84
C LEU A 44 -3.77 -9.56 -3.38
N GLY A 45 -4.62 -10.05 -2.47
CA GLY A 45 -4.44 -11.33 -1.76
C GLY A 45 -3.25 -11.32 -0.79
N ARG A 46 -2.71 -10.15 -0.46
CA ARG A 46 -1.58 -9.92 0.45
C ARG A 46 -1.52 -8.44 0.86
N LYS A 47 -0.82 -8.15 1.97
CA LYS A 47 -0.56 -6.76 2.39
C LYS A 47 0.11 -5.96 1.27
N HIS A 48 -0.30 -4.70 1.10
CA HIS A 48 0.43 -3.77 0.26
C HIS A 48 1.78 -3.46 0.89
N ARG A 49 2.84 -3.50 0.08
CA ARG A 49 4.19 -3.16 0.52
C ARG A 49 4.65 -1.90 -0.20
N LEU A 50 4.75 -0.79 0.51
CA LEU A 50 5.41 0.43 0.01
C LEU A 50 6.92 0.25 0.15
N ILE A 51 7.65 0.46 -0.93
CA ILE A 51 9.10 0.38 -0.98
C ILE A 51 9.66 1.79 -1.00
N LEU A 52 10.58 2.06 -0.08
CA LEU A 52 11.27 3.33 0.07
C LEU A 52 12.75 3.13 -0.24
N MET A 53 13.34 4.08 -0.95
CA MET A 53 14.78 4.17 -1.11
C MET A 53 15.35 5.04 0.02
N VAL A 54 16.20 4.45 0.85
CA VAL A 54 16.90 5.19 1.90
C VAL A 54 18.12 5.86 1.28
N ASN A 55 18.21 7.18 1.41
CA ASN A 55 19.31 8.00 0.93
C ASN A 55 19.86 8.88 2.06
N GLN A 56 20.81 9.78 1.73
CA GLN A 56 21.45 10.67 2.70
C GLN A 56 20.50 11.72 3.30
N ASP A 57 19.34 11.96 2.68
CA ASP A 57 18.33 12.91 3.17
C ASP A 57 17.42 12.30 4.25
N CYS A 58 17.62 11.02 4.58
CA CYS A 58 16.89 10.32 5.61
C CYS A 58 17.29 10.85 7.00
N LEU A 59 16.32 11.39 7.75
CA LEU A 59 16.55 11.80 9.13
C LEU A 59 16.20 10.65 10.07
N HIS A 60 17.20 10.21 10.84
CA HIS A 60 17.04 9.21 11.88
C HIS A 60 17.06 9.88 13.25
N GLU A 61 15.92 9.91 13.91
CA GLU A 61 15.81 10.14 15.35
C GLU A 61 15.53 8.80 16.02
N ARG A 62 15.90 8.62 17.30
CA ARG A 62 15.95 7.31 18.00
C ARG A 62 14.86 6.28 17.66
N LYS A 63 13.62 6.72 17.44
CA LYS A 63 12.47 5.84 17.07
C LYS A 63 11.76 6.23 15.79
N LYS A 64 12.30 7.20 15.05
CA LYS A 64 11.60 7.90 13.99
C LYS A 64 12.50 8.02 12.78
N ILE A 65 12.00 7.56 11.65
CA ILE A 65 12.64 7.69 10.35
C ILE A 65 11.78 8.66 9.56
N ILE A 66 12.39 9.72 9.04
CA ILE A 66 11.70 10.70 8.19
C ILE A 66 12.37 10.69 6.83
N LEU A 67 11.59 10.48 5.78
CA LEU A 67 12.05 10.51 4.40
C LEU A 67 11.19 11.46 3.57
N PRO A 68 11.75 12.13 2.56
CA PRO A 68 10.95 12.83 1.57
C PRO A 68 10.13 11.85 0.73
N ASN A 69 8.97 12.28 0.24
CA ASN A 69 8.11 11.44 -0.60
C ASN A 69 8.78 10.97 -1.90
N SER A 70 9.80 11.69 -2.38
CA SER A 70 10.63 11.28 -3.51
C SER A 70 11.36 9.95 -3.30
N CYS A 71 11.46 9.46 -2.06
CA CYS A 71 12.02 8.15 -1.74
C CYS A 71 11.07 6.99 -2.06
N MET A 72 9.78 7.22 -2.30
CA MET A 72 8.81 6.16 -2.60
C MET A 72 9.02 5.60 -4.01
N LEU A 73 9.19 4.28 -4.13
CA LEU A 73 9.47 3.59 -5.40
C LEU A 73 8.22 3.01 -6.08
N ASN A 74 7.13 2.90 -5.34
CA ASN A 74 5.83 2.47 -5.86
C ASN A 74 4.71 3.33 -5.28
N MET A 75 3.48 3.13 -5.78
CA MET A 75 2.35 3.97 -5.44
C MET A 75 2.04 3.89 -3.94
N PRO A 76 2.13 5.00 -3.18
CA PRO A 76 1.73 5.02 -1.79
C PRO A 76 0.20 4.99 -1.66
N PRO A 77 -0.34 4.64 -0.49
CA PRO A 77 -1.72 4.95 -0.18
C PRO A 77 -1.91 6.46 0.05
N ALA A 78 -3.15 6.89 0.25
CA ALA A 78 -3.49 8.29 0.52
C ALA A 78 -2.69 8.89 1.69
N GLU A 79 -2.60 10.21 1.76
CA GLU A 79 -2.10 10.88 2.95
C GLU A 79 -2.93 10.48 4.18
N GLY A 80 -2.27 10.31 5.32
CA GLY A 80 -2.93 9.84 6.53
C GLY A 80 -2.01 9.17 7.52
N LEU A 81 -2.61 8.73 8.62
CA LEU A 81 -1.99 7.93 9.67
C LEU A 81 -2.39 6.46 9.49
N TYR A 82 -1.38 5.60 9.38
CA TYR A 82 -1.52 4.16 9.27
C TYR A 82 -0.91 3.50 10.51
N GLU A 83 -1.74 2.84 11.28
CA GLU A 83 -1.33 2.11 12.48
C GLU A 83 -0.97 0.65 12.12
N ASN A 84 -0.25 -0.03 13.01
CA ASN A 84 0.02 -1.48 12.94
C ASN A 84 0.69 -1.93 11.64
N CYS A 85 1.60 -1.11 11.12
CA CYS A 85 2.40 -1.42 9.94
C CYS A 85 3.63 -2.25 10.33
N ASP A 86 4.05 -3.16 9.45
CA ASP A 86 5.28 -3.93 9.65
C ASP A 86 6.41 -3.28 8.85
N LEU A 87 7.50 -2.92 9.54
CA LEU A 87 8.72 -2.47 8.90
C LEU A 87 9.54 -3.68 8.47
N VAL A 88 9.99 -3.72 7.21
CA VAL A 88 10.74 -4.85 6.66
C VAL A 88 11.96 -4.41 5.86
N ASN A 89 13.03 -5.18 5.95
CA ASN A 89 14.26 -4.99 5.17
C ASN A 89 14.94 -6.35 4.97
N GLY A 90 14.58 -7.08 3.91
CA GLY A 90 14.98 -8.49 3.73
C GLY A 90 14.40 -9.47 4.76
N GLY A 91 13.90 -8.97 5.90
CA GLY A 91 13.16 -9.65 6.95
C GLY A 91 12.37 -8.65 7.80
N TYR A 92 11.65 -9.13 8.80
CA TYR A 92 10.86 -8.29 9.71
C TYR A 92 11.76 -7.49 10.66
N LEU A 93 11.56 -6.18 10.75
CA LEU A 93 12.31 -5.27 11.62
C LEU A 93 11.50 -4.83 12.85
N GLY A 94 10.17 -4.73 12.74
CA GLY A 94 9.34 -4.35 13.89
C GLY A 94 8.01 -3.70 13.51
N LEU A 95 7.17 -3.54 14.52
CA LEU A 95 5.87 -2.89 14.39
C LEU A 95 6.06 -1.37 14.44
N CYS A 96 5.38 -0.66 13.55
CA CYS A 96 5.46 0.79 13.44
C CYS A 96 4.08 1.40 13.16
N ARG A 97 4.01 2.73 13.31
CA ARG A 97 2.98 3.55 12.66
C ARG A 97 3.64 4.41 11.59
N VAL A 98 2.87 4.75 10.57
CA VAL A 98 3.35 5.51 9.41
C VAL A 98 2.45 6.72 9.21
N ILE A 99 3.05 7.89 9.06
CA ILE A 99 2.35 9.13 8.76
C ILE A 99 2.82 9.58 7.38
N ILE A 100 1.90 9.64 6.43
CA ILE A 100 2.15 10.13 5.07
C ILE A 100 1.54 11.52 4.96
N SER A 101 2.35 12.50 4.62
CA SER A 101 1.96 13.89 4.36
C SER A 101 2.35 14.27 2.93
N SER A 102 2.04 15.50 2.51
CA SER A 102 2.35 16.03 1.17
C SER A 102 3.82 15.88 0.75
N ASP A 103 4.74 16.05 1.70
CA ASP A 103 6.17 16.15 1.40
C ASP A 103 7.01 15.02 2.01
N THR A 104 6.49 14.37 3.05
CA THR A 104 7.27 13.42 3.85
C THR A 104 6.46 12.19 4.26
N ILE A 105 7.20 11.11 4.45
CA ILE A 105 6.76 9.92 5.15
C ILE A 105 7.55 9.79 6.45
N VAL A 106 6.82 9.61 7.53
CA VAL A 106 7.37 9.44 8.87
C VAL A 106 7.02 8.04 9.35
N ILE A 107 8.04 7.28 9.77
CA ILE A 107 7.89 5.93 10.32
C ILE A 107 8.28 6.00 11.79
N GLU A 108 7.37 5.63 12.68
CA GLU A 108 7.62 5.62 14.12
C GLU A 108 7.51 4.19 14.66
N MET A 109 8.60 3.69 15.24
CA MET A 109 8.66 2.33 15.79
C MET A 109 7.93 2.26 17.12
N LYS A 110 7.12 1.20 17.32
CA LYS A 110 6.38 0.99 18.59
C LYS A 110 7.25 0.41 19.71
N ASP A 111 8.32 -0.32 19.39
CA ASP A 111 9.19 -0.95 20.38
C ASP A 111 10.56 -0.25 20.50
N GLU A 112 11.00 -0.02 21.75
CA GLU A 112 12.26 0.64 22.12
C GLU A 112 13.54 -0.06 21.59
N ASN A 113 13.45 -1.35 21.24
CA ASN A 113 14.61 -2.21 21.07
C ASN A 113 14.92 -2.57 19.60
N SER A 114 14.24 -1.94 18.63
CA SER A 114 14.15 -2.42 17.25
C SER A 114 15.02 -1.67 16.22
N LEU A 115 15.53 -0.48 16.55
CA LEU A 115 16.44 0.26 15.68
C LEU A 115 17.82 0.26 16.32
N SER A 116 18.66 -0.72 15.96
CA SER A 116 20.10 -0.48 16.05
C SER A 116 20.45 0.69 15.10
N PRO A 117 21.52 1.46 15.36
CA PRO A 117 21.87 2.61 14.54
C PRO A 117 22.21 2.29 13.07
N ASP A 118 22.56 1.03 12.77
CA ASP A 118 23.26 0.63 11.54
C ASP A 118 22.51 -0.22 10.47
N PRO A 119 21.36 -0.90 10.71
CA PRO A 119 20.81 -1.86 9.73
C PRO A 119 20.17 -1.16 8.52
N ILE A 120 19.97 0.16 8.60
CA ILE A 120 19.38 0.97 7.54
C ILE A 120 20.49 1.66 6.70
N GLN A 121 21.71 1.80 7.23
CA GLN A 121 22.83 2.38 6.46
C GLN A 121 23.42 1.39 5.44
N GLU A 122 23.36 0.09 5.70
CA GLU A 122 23.85 -0.93 4.75
C GLU A 122 22.84 -1.26 3.64
N VAL A 123 21.54 -0.94 3.84
CA VAL A 123 20.49 -1.34 2.91
C VAL A 123 19.80 -0.15 2.27
N ARG A 124 19.83 -0.11 0.94
CA ARG A 124 19.28 1.00 0.15
C ARG A 124 17.76 1.04 0.11
N GLN A 125 17.06 -0.01 0.59
CA GLN A 125 15.62 -0.14 0.46
C GLN A 125 14.96 -0.57 1.77
N LEU A 126 13.83 0.07 2.08
CA LEU A 126 12.99 -0.22 3.24
C LEU A 126 11.58 -0.53 2.75
N GLY A 127 10.96 -1.57 3.27
CA GLY A 127 9.58 -1.93 3.00
C GLY A 127 8.67 -1.59 4.18
N ILE A 128 7.48 -1.10 3.89
CA ILE A 128 6.39 -0.94 4.87
C ILE A 128 5.25 -1.81 4.39
N GLU A 129 4.85 -2.79 5.18
CA GLU A 129 3.64 -3.56 4.94
C GLU A 129 2.49 -2.98 5.76
N PHE A 130 1.46 -2.50 5.06
CA PHE A 130 0.26 -1.96 5.69
C PHE A 130 -0.65 -3.13 6.09
N GLY A 131 -1.06 -3.16 7.37
CA GLY A 131 -2.01 -4.11 7.92
C GLY A 131 -3.42 -3.56 7.84
#